data_AF-A0A8E0S050-F1
#
_entry.id   AF-A0A8E0S050-F1
#
_cell.length_a   1.000
_cell.length_b   1.000
_cell.length_c   1.000
_cell.angle_alpha   90.00
_cell.angle_beta   90.00
_cell.angle_gamma   90.00
#
_symmetry.space_group_name_H-M   'P 1'
#
loop_
_entity.id
_entity.type
_entity.pdbx_description
1 polymer ?
#
loop_
_entity_poly.entity_id
_entity_poly.type
_entity_poly.pdbx_seq_one_letter_code
_entity_poly.pdbx_strand_id
1 'polypeptide(L)'
;MLFFPWQLIDIHKNYYKDVCKRAAACLEPTQKVVSRIRPTAAAAGSHSAPVREGYPHAELLLGDCFLKYGEQFGRDTTFGAALLMANEKYWQLAEAKSRAMEEMNSGFIHPISDTLGQDIKEIKVGHIQ
;
A
#
# COMPACT_ATOMS: atom_id res chain seq x y z
N MET A 1 -25.72 -33.80 -10.56
CA MET A 1 -24.40 -33.41 -11.09
C MET A 1 -24.33 -31.88 -11.24
N LEU A 2 -24.52 -31.11 -10.16
CA LEU A 2 -24.60 -29.63 -10.17
C LEU A 2 -23.66 -28.96 -9.15
N PHE A 3 -22.64 -29.67 -8.67
CA PHE A 3 -21.71 -29.17 -7.65
C PHE A 3 -20.54 -28.35 -8.23
N PHE A 4 -20.29 -28.47 -9.55
CA PHE A 4 -19.16 -27.86 -10.25
C PHE A 4 -19.11 -26.32 -10.28
N PRO A 5 -20.22 -25.57 -10.54
CA PRO A 5 -20.13 -24.12 -10.70
C PRO A 5 -19.85 -23.38 -9.39
N TRP A 6 -20.40 -23.86 -8.27
CA TRP A 6 -20.15 -23.24 -6.95
C TRP A 6 -18.71 -23.44 -6.49
N GLN A 7 -18.15 -24.63 -6.71
CA GLN A 7 -16.74 -24.91 -6.42
C GLN A 7 -15.80 -24.02 -7.24
N LEU A 8 -16.12 -23.77 -8.51
CA LEU A 8 -15.33 -22.86 -9.37
C LEU A 8 -15.38 -21.41 -8.87
N ILE A 9 -16.57 -20.92 -8.48
CA ILE A 9 -16.73 -19.59 -7.86
C ILE A 9 -15.87 -19.47 -6.60
N ASP A 10 -15.88 -20.49 -5.75
CA ASP A 10 -15.12 -20.45 -4.49
C ASP A 10 -13.60 -20.48 -4.73
N ILE A 11 -13.13 -21.24 -5.72
CA ILE A 11 -11.73 -21.22 -6.17
C ILE A 11 -11.34 -19.82 -6.66
N HIS A 12 -12.15 -19.19 -7.52
CA HIS A 12 -11.88 -17.84 -8.02
C HIS A 12 -11.87 -16.78 -6.90
N LYS A 13 -12.82 -16.85 -5.96
CA LYS A 13 -12.83 -15.97 -4.78
C LYS A 13 -11.58 -16.14 -3.92
N ASN A 14 -11.14 -17.38 -3.72
CA ASN A 14 -9.96 -17.67 -2.91
C ASN A 14 -8.68 -17.21 -3.64
N TYR A 15 -8.61 -17.42 -4.95
CA TYR A 15 -7.55 -16.89 -5.80
C TYR A 15 -7.46 -15.36 -5.69
N TYR A 16 -8.57 -14.64 -5.85
CA TYR A 16 -8.62 -13.18 -5.72
C TYR A 16 -8.11 -12.70 -4.35
N LYS A 17 -8.61 -13.31 -3.27
CA LYS A 17 -8.16 -12.98 -1.91
C LYS A 17 -6.66 -13.18 -1.74
N ASP A 18 -6.12 -14.26 -2.28
CA ASP A 18 -4.70 -14.58 -2.13
C ASP A 18 -3.82 -13.65 -2.98
N VAL A 19 -4.26 -13.30 -4.19
CA VAL A 19 -3.61 -12.30 -5.04
C VAL A 19 -3.58 -10.94 -4.34
N CYS A 20 -4.72 -10.41 -3.87
CA CYS A 20 -4.77 -9.12 -3.17
C CYS A 20 -3.84 -9.09 -1.95
N LYS A 21 -3.83 -10.18 -1.17
CA LYS A 21 -3.00 -10.28 0.03
C LYS A 21 -1.50 -10.28 -0.31
N ARG A 22 -1.10 -11.03 -1.35
CA ARG A 22 0.31 -11.10 -1.78
C ARG A 22 0.77 -9.81 -2.46
N ALA A 23 -0.09 -9.25 -3.31
CA ALA A 23 0.07 -7.95 -3.96
C ALA A 23 0.33 -6.86 -2.92
N ALA A 24 -0.53 -6.76 -1.90
CA ALA A 24 -0.33 -5.83 -0.79
C ALA A 24 0.96 -6.12 0.00
N ALA A 25 1.33 -7.39 0.20
CA ALA A 25 2.55 -7.76 0.92
C ALA A 25 3.86 -7.45 0.15
N CYS A 26 3.81 -7.35 -1.18
CA CYS A 26 4.96 -6.94 -2.01
C CYS A 26 5.30 -5.46 -1.84
N LEU A 27 4.30 -4.64 -1.53
CA LEU A 27 4.45 -3.18 -1.44
C LEU A 27 4.39 -2.69 0.01
N GLU A 28 3.70 -3.38 0.91
CA GLU A 28 3.67 -3.05 2.33
C GLU A 28 4.17 -4.22 3.18
N PRO A 29 5.13 -4.01 4.09
CA PRO A 29 5.58 -5.07 4.98
C PRO A 29 4.39 -5.54 5.82
N THR A 30 4.21 -6.87 5.91
CA THR A 30 3.05 -7.48 6.60
C THR A 30 2.81 -6.88 7.99
N GLN A 31 1.54 -6.82 8.43
CA GLN A 31 1.11 -6.24 9.71
C GLN A 31 1.92 -6.69 10.94
N LYS A 32 2.53 -7.89 10.90
CA LYS A 32 3.43 -8.42 11.94
C LYS A 32 4.77 -7.67 12.06
N VAL A 33 5.23 -7.06 10.97
CA VAL A 33 6.41 -6.20 10.92
C VAL A 33 6.01 -4.78 11.33
N VAL A 34 4.85 -4.30 10.86
CA VAL A 34 4.29 -2.97 11.21
C VAL A 34 4.06 -2.82 12.72
N SER A 35 3.51 -3.84 13.38
CA SER A 35 3.26 -3.80 14.84
C SER A 35 4.53 -3.73 15.69
N ARG A 36 5.69 -4.12 15.14
CA ARG A 36 6.99 -4.04 15.83
C ARG A 36 7.70 -2.70 15.61
N ILE A 37 7.31 -1.96 14.57
CA ILE A 37 7.96 -0.71 14.15
C ILE A 37 7.16 0.53 14.61
N ARG A 38 5.88 0.38 14.97
CA ARG A 38 5.00 1.50 15.37
C ARG A 38 5.65 2.32 16.50
N PRO A 39 6.04 3.59 16.28
CA PRO A 39 6.50 4.46 17.34
C PRO A 39 5.34 4.72 18.31
N THR A 40 5.61 4.67 19.62
CA THR A 40 4.65 5.13 20.63
C THR A 40 4.33 6.62 20.40
N ALA A 41 3.15 7.08 20.84
CA ALA A 41 2.48 8.33 20.46
C ALA A 41 3.24 9.67 20.67
N ALA A 42 4.54 9.66 20.98
CA ALA A 42 5.37 10.84 21.18
C ALA A 42 5.99 11.42 19.89
N ALA A 43 5.74 10.84 18.70
CA ALA A 43 6.42 11.22 17.45
C ALA A 43 5.54 11.99 16.43
N ALA A 44 4.40 12.55 16.81
CA ALA A 44 3.55 13.34 15.92
C ALA A 44 4.22 14.69 15.57
N GLY A 45 5.04 14.69 14.52
CA GLY A 45 5.59 15.86 13.86
C GLY A 45 4.76 16.29 12.66
N SER A 46 4.60 17.59 12.52
CA SER A 46 3.73 18.32 11.59
C SER A 46 4.12 18.23 10.12
N HIS A 47 3.24 17.67 9.28
CA HIS A 47 2.62 18.38 8.17
C HIS A 47 1.32 17.63 7.80
N SER A 48 0.28 18.41 7.50
CA SER A 48 -1.09 18.00 7.23
C SER A 48 -1.25 16.94 6.13
N ALA A 49 -1.08 15.67 6.47
CA ALA A 49 -1.66 14.55 5.76
C ALA A 49 -2.38 13.65 6.79
N PRO A 50 -3.62 13.20 6.51
CA PRO A 50 -4.26 12.25 7.41
C PRO A 50 -3.36 11.03 7.50
N VAL A 51 -2.95 10.68 8.72
CA VAL A 51 -2.35 9.37 9.01
C VAL A 51 -3.35 8.34 8.51
N ARG A 52 -3.12 7.78 7.32
CA ARG A 52 -3.87 6.63 6.84
C ARG A 52 -3.63 5.55 7.88
N GLU A 53 -4.71 5.10 8.50
CA GLU A 53 -4.71 4.05 9.51
C GLU A 53 -4.19 2.76 8.85
N GLY A 54 -2.87 2.56 8.89
CA GLY A 54 -2.18 1.49 8.16
C GLY A 54 -0.82 1.98 7.66
N TYR A 55 0.24 1.53 8.35
CA TYR A 55 1.65 1.79 8.05
C TYR A 55 2.12 3.26 8.09
N PRO A 56 2.91 3.68 9.10
CA PRO A 56 3.70 4.88 8.94
C PRO A 56 4.76 4.57 7.88
N HIS A 57 4.64 5.21 6.72
CA HIS A 57 5.56 5.05 5.60
C HIS A 57 6.99 5.28 6.09
N ALA A 58 7.76 4.21 6.31
CA ALA A 58 9.05 4.27 6.99
C ALA A 58 10.02 5.20 6.27
N GLU A 59 9.87 5.29 4.94
CA GLU A 59 10.59 6.19 4.07
C GLU A 59 10.27 7.66 4.38
N LEU A 60 9.00 8.00 4.63
CA LEU A 60 8.60 9.37 5.01
C LEU A 60 9.07 9.71 6.43
N LEU A 61 8.96 8.79 7.39
CA LEU A 61 9.45 9.00 8.75
C LEU A 61 10.96 9.32 8.78
N LEU A 62 11.74 8.58 7.98
CA LEU A 62 13.17 8.82 7.85
C LEU A 62 13.45 10.13 7.08
N GLY A 63 12.65 10.42 6.05
CA GLY A 63 12.66 11.69 5.34
C GLY A 63 12.44 12.88 6.28
N ASP A 64 11.44 12.82 7.17
CA ASP A 64 11.12 13.87 8.15
C ASP A 64 12.28 14.10 9.12
N CYS A 65 12.99 13.04 9.50
CA CYS A 65 14.20 13.12 10.29
C CYS A 65 15.28 13.92 9.54
N PHE A 66 15.53 13.59 8.27
CA PHE A 66 16.50 14.32 7.45
C PHE A 66 16.12 15.79 7.25
N LEU A 67 14.84 16.10 7.06
CA LEU A 67 14.36 17.47 6.96
C LEU A 67 14.62 18.24 8.26
N LYS A 68 14.15 17.68 9.38
CA LYS A 68 14.27 18.29 10.71
C LYS A 68 15.71 18.61 11.09
N TYR A 69 16.64 17.67 10.86
CA TYR A 69 18.05 17.89 11.19
C TYR A 69 18.78 18.68 10.10
N GLY A 70 18.43 18.54 8.83
CA GLY A 70 19.00 19.33 7.73
C GLY A 70 18.76 20.84 7.91
N GLU A 71 17.58 21.23 8.42
CA GLU A 71 17.30 22.62 8.77
C GLU A 71 18.05 23.09 10.02
N GLN A 72 18.18 22.24 11.03
CA GLN A 72 18.94 22.57 12.26
C GLN A 72 20.44 22.73 12.03
N PHE A 73 21.03 21.91 11.15
CA PHE A 73 22.43 22.06 10.73
C PHE A 73 22.64 23.28 9.82
N GLY A 74 21.58 23.86 9.27
CA GLY A 74 21.63 24.99 8.36
C GLY A 74 21.85 24.57 6.92
N ARG A 75 21.05 25.13 6.01
CA ARG A 75 21.05 24.79 4.57
C ARG A 75 22.35 25.16 3.87
N ASP A 76 23.07 26.13 4.41
CA ASP A 76 24.35 26.60 3.88
C ASP A 76 25.51 25.65 4.22
N THR A 77 25.30 24.68 5.10
CA THR A 77 26.29 23.65 5.39
C THR A 77 26.19 22.50 4.39
N THR A 78 27.33 21.96 3.97
CA THR A 78 27.38 20.81 3.05
C THR A 78 26.60 19.62 3.57
N PHE A 79 26.62 19.41 4.89
CA PHE A 79 25.89 18.32 5.54
C PHE A 79 24.38 18.58 5.60
N GLY A 80 23.95 19.79 5.98
CA GLY A 80 22.54 20.17 5.99
C GLY A 80 21.91 20.08 4.60
N ALA A 81 22.61 20.57 3.57
CA ALA A 81 22.17 20.43 2.18
C ALA A 81 22.06 18.95 1.75
N ALA A 82 23.02 18.09 2.13
CA ALA A 82 22.97 16.66 1.84
C ALA A 82 21.76 15.97 2.50
N LEU A 83 21.44 16.32 3.74
CA LEU A 83 20.26 15.80 4.44
C LEU A 83 18.96 16.24 3.75
N LEU A 84 18.86 17.49 3.30
CA LEU A 84 17.69 17.96 2.56
C LEU A 84 17.52 17.26 1.21
N MET A 85 18.62 17.02 0.48
CA MET A 85 18.56 16.20 -0.73
C MET A 85 18.12 14.76 -0.42
N ALA A 86 18.58 14.18 0.69
CA ALA A 86 18.15 12.85 1.12
C ALA A 86 16.64 12.83 1.43
N ASN A 87 16.11 13.83 2.15
CA ASN A 87 14.67 13.97 2.39
C ASN A 87 13.88 13.93 1.06
N GLU A 88 14.29 14.71 0.07
CA GLU A 88 13.59 14.77 -1.22
C GLU A 88 13.61 13.41 -1.94
N LYS A 89 14.73 12.67 -1.88
CA LYS A 89 14.81 11.32 -2.46
C LYS A 89 13.90 10.32 -1.75
N TYR A 90 13.78 10.42 -0.42
CA TYR A 90 12.88 9.56 0.35
C TYR A 90 11.40 9.88 0.09
N TRP A 91 11.06 11.15 -0.17
CA TRP A 91 9.73 11.54 -0.64
C TRP A 91 9.42 10.98 -2.04
N GLN A 92 10.36 11.08 -2.98
CA GLN A 92 10.21 10.49 -4.33
C GLN A 92 10.05 8.96 -4.29
N LEU A 93 10.77 8.28 -3.39
CA LEU A 93 10.61 6.85 -3.16
C LEU A 93 9.20 6.50 -2.67
N ALA A 94 8.66 7.31 -1.76
CA ALA A 94 7.30 7.11 -1.24
C ALA A 94 6.23 7.26 -2.33
N GLU A 95 6.37 8.31 -3.14
CA GLU A 95 5.50 8.57 -4.29
C GLU A 95 5.57 7.43 -5.31
N ALA A 96 6.77 6.96 -5.66
CA ALA A 96 6.95 5.86 -6.61
C ALA A 96 6.28 4.56 -6.13
N LYS A 97 6.36 4.28 -4.82
CA LYS A 97 5.72 3.11 -4.19
C LYS A 97 4.20 3.24 -4.17
N SER A 98 3.67 4.44 -3.90
CA SER A 98 2.23 4.73 -4.00
C SER A 98 1.72 4.53 -5.43
N ARG A 99 2.45 5.01 -6.44
CA ARG A 99 2.11 4.80 -7.86
C ARG A 99 2.12 3.33 -8.25
N ALA A 100 3.14 2.57 -7.83
CA ALA A 100 3.19 1.14 -8.08
C ALA A 100 1.98 0.39 -7.46
N MET A 101 1.53 0.82 -6.28
CA MET A 101 0.33 0.29 -5.63
C MET A 101 -0.95 0.61 -6.41
N GLU A 102 -1.07 1.84 -6.90
CA GLU A 102 -2.21 2.27 -7.71
C GLU A 102 -2.25 1.56 -9.07
N GLU A 103 -1.11 1.41 -9.74
CA GLU A 103 -0.98 0.67 -10.99
C GLU A 103 -1.33 -0.82 -10.79
N MET A 104 -0.88 -1.42 -9.70
CA MET A 104 -1.25 -2.79 -9.35
C MET A 104 -2.76 -2.95 -9.09
N ASN A 105 -3.35 -2.00 -8.35
CA ASN A 105 -4.78 -2.02 -8.05
C ASN A 105 -5.62 -1.86 -9.32
N SER A 106 -5.33 -0.84 -10.11
CA SER A 106 -6.08 -0.51 -11.34
C SER A 106 -5.83 -1.49 -12.48
N GLY A 107 -4.59 -1.96 -12.65
CA GLY A 107 -4.19 -2.83 -13.76
C GLY A 107 -4.51 -4.31 -13.55
N PHE A 108 -4.59 -4.77 -12.30
CA PHE A 108 -4.76 -6.19 -12.01
C PHE A 108 -5.89 -6.47 -11.01
N ILE A 109 -5.88 -5.83 -9.85
CA ILE A 109 -6.84 -6.16 -8.78
C ILE A 109 -8.28 -5.84 -9.17
N HIS A 110 -8.54 -4.63 -9.66
CA HIS A 110 -9.88 -4.22 -10.08
C HIS A 110 -10.42 -5.07 -11.24
N PRO A 111 -9.67 -5.31 -12.34
CA PRO A 111 -10.10 -6.19 -13.41
C PRO A 111 -10.46 -7.60 -12.94
N ILE A 112 -9.64 -8.24 -12.09
CA ILE A 112 -9.94 -9.59 -11.57
C ILE A 112 -11.22 -9.58 -10.72
N SER A 113 -11.42 -8.53 -9.91
CA SER A 113 -12.64 -8.36 -9.12
C SER A 113 -13.88 -8.21 -9.99
N ASP A 114 -13.79 -7.43 -11.06
CA ASP A 114 -14.90 -7.16 -11.98
C ASP A 114 -15.28 -8.41 -12.76
N THR A 115 -14.30 -9.16 -13.28
CA THR A 115 -14.52 -10.45 -13.94
C THR A 115 -15.20 -11.44 -12.99
N LEU A 116 -14.70 -11.59 -11.76
CA LEU A 116 -15.35 -12.44 -10.75
C LEU A 116 -16.79 -12.00 -10.46
N GLY A 117 -17.04 -10.70 -10.39
CA GLY A 117 -18.37 -10.14 -10.19
C GLY A 117 -19.33 -10.46 -11.33
N GLN A 118 -18.85 -10.41 -12.57
CA GLN A 118 -19.60 -10.79 -13.77
C GLN A 118 -19.91 -12.29 -13.78
N ASP A 119 -18.90 -13.15 -13.58
CA ASP A 119 -19.06 -14.61 -13.58
C ASP A 119 -20.10 -15.06 -12.54
N ILE A 120 -20.05 -14.49 -11.33
CA ILE A 120 -21.04 -14.78 -10.27
C ILE A 120 -22.44 -14.34 -10.68
N LYS A 121 -22.60 -13.19 -11.34
CA LYS A 121 -23.91 -12.71 -11.81
C LYS A 121 -24.49 -13.64 -12.87
N GLU A 122 -23.70 -14.04 -13.85
CA GLU A 122 -24.12 -14.94 -14.93
C GLU A 122 -24.58 -16.30 -14.39
N ILE A 123 -23.83 -16.89 -13.46
CA ILE A 123 -24.20 -18.18 -12.83
C ILE A 123 -25.51 -18.08 -12.03
N LYS A 124 -25.76 -16.95 -11.35
CA LYS A 124 -27.02 -16.73 -10.62
C LYS A 124 -28.21 -16.54 -11.57
N VAL A 125 -28.04 -15.81 -12.66
CA VAL A 125 -29.12 -15.54 -13.63
C VAL A 125 -29.51 -16.80 -14.40
N GLY A 126 -28.53 -17.60 -14.84
CA GLY A 126 -28.79 -18.88 -15.52
C GLY A 126 -29.43 -19.97 -14.67
N HIS A 127 -29.62 -19.74 -13.36
CA HIS A 127 -30.33 -20.64 -12.45
C HIS A 127 -31.78 -20.21 -12.16
N ILE A 128 -32.17 -19.01 -12.59
CA ILE A 128 -33.51 -18.42 -12.37
C ILE A 128 -34.38 -18.48 -13.66
N GLN A 129 -33.81 -18.94 -14.79
CA GLN A 129 -34.56 -19.34 -15.99
C GLN A 129 -34.74 -20.85 -16.03
#